data_AF-V4AN55-F1
#
_entry.id   AF-V4AN55-F1
#
_cell.length_a   1.000
_cell.length_b   1.000
_cell.length_c   1.000
_cell.angle_alpha   90.00
_cell.angle_beta   90.00
_cell.angle_gamma   90.00
#
_symmetry.space_group_name_H-M   'P 1'
#
loop_
_entity.id
_entity.type
_entity.pdbx_description
1 polymer ?
#
loop_
_entity_poly.entity_id
_entity_poly.type
_entity_poly.pdbx_seq_one_letter_code
_entity_poly.pdbx_strand_id
1 'polypeptide(L)'
;MLHKQPEGGLPLDALTHLGESIAKLEDVREVVWDILQPRLKCEKGKNDSPVFALPLLIRESAELKHMFSIEYSLVFHCAKCDYRQENKFQKALPSLPNVPADFSMKAPAFIRNCFRCEAPGQKMEMKIHRMQDIAMLHFLQGLPKVVYDELDFEFEGSLYSVTAVVQYKNNPDHFVSWLRNPQGNQWMECDDLKSPLCQFENAPPRIPPEQIHIVMWEK
;
A
#
# COMPACT_ATOMS: atom_id res chain seq x y z
N MET A 1 -24.50 -49.05 -9.02
CA MET A 1 -24.80 -47.79 -9.72
C MET A 1 -23.70 -46.80 -9.39
N LEU A 2 -22.78 -46.59 -10.33
CA LEU A 2 -21.72 -45.59 -10.22
C LEU A 2 -22.28 -44.26 -10.75
N HIS A 3 -22.43 -43.27 -9.87
CA HIS A 3 -22.70 -41.90 -10.29
C HIS A 3 -21.47 -41.34 -11.01
N LYS A 4 -21.57 -41.16 -12.32
CA LYS A 4 -20.65 -40.31 -13.08
C LYS A 4 -20.87 -38.85 -12.68
N GLN A 5 -19.80 -38.17 -12.28
CA GLN A 5 -19.77 -36.71 -12.22
C GLN A 5 -19.95 -36.13 -13.63
N PRO A 6 -20.58 -34.95 -13.81
CA PRO A 6 -20.63 -34.31 -15.10
C PRO A 6 -19.27 -33.65 -15.39
N GLU A 7 -18.62 -34.09 -16.47
CA GLU A 7 -17.51 -33.37 -17.11
C GLU A 7 -18.07 -32.09 -17.74
N GLY A 8 -18.12 -31.01 -16.96
CA GLY A 8 -18.52 -29.68 -17.41
C GLY A 8 -17.33 -28.89 -17.94
N GLY A 9 -16.89 -29.19 -19.16
CA GLY A 9 -16.00 -28.30 -19.91
C GLY A 9 -16.76 -27.09 -20.45
N LEU A 10 -16.12 -25.91 -20.47
CA LEU A 10 -16.67 -24.71 -21.14
C LEU A 10 -16.84 -24.98 -22.64
N PRO A 11 -17.92 -24.52 -23.29
CA PRO A 11 -18.12 -24.63 -24.73
C PRO A 11 -16.95 -24.04 -25.52
N LEU A 12 -16.59 -24.65 -26.65
CA LEU A 12 -15.46 -24.21 -27.49
C LEU A 12 -15.57 -22.71 -27.87
N ASP A 13 -16.79 -22.25 -28.17
CA ASP A 13 -17.07 -20.85 -28.52
C ASP A 13 -16.79 -19.90 -27.35
N ALA A 14 -17.06 -20.33 -26.11
CA ALA A 14 -16.78 -19.55 -24.91
C ALA A 14 -15.26 -19.46 -24.64
N LEU A 15 -14.51 -20.53 -24.95
CA LEU A 15 -13.04 -20.53 -24.86
C LEU A 15 -12.42 -19.59 -25.90
N THR A 16 -12.95 -19.56 -27.12
CA THR A 16 -12.50 -18.63 -28.18
C THR A 16 -12.75 -17.18 -27.78
N HIS A 17 -13.95 -16.83 -27.31
CA HIS A 17 -14.26 -15.46 -26.86
C HIS A 17 -13.44 -15.03 -25.65
N LEU A 18 -13.14 -15.95 -24.73
CA LEU A 18 -12.24 -15.68 -23.62
C LEU A 18 -10.82 -15.36 -24.11
N GLY A 19 -10.30 -16.13 -25.07
CA GLY A 19 -8.99 -15.88 -25.69
C GLY A 19 -8.91 -14.51 -26.38
N GLU A 20 -9.93 -14.14 -27.15
CA GLU A 20 -10.03 -12.82 -27.78
C GLU A 20 -10.07 -11.67 -26.75
N SER A 21 -10.78 -11.89 -25.64
CA SER A 21 -10.90 -10.90 -24.57
C SER A 21 -9.58 -10.70 -23.83
N ILE A 22 -8.86 -11.79 -23.54
CA ILE A 22 -7.52 -11.75 -22.94
C ILE A 22 -6.54 -11.00 -23.86
N ALA A 23 -6.55 -11.30 -25.17
CA ALA A 23 -5.68 -10.61 -26.12
C ALA A 23 -5.91 -9.09 -26.13
N LYS A 24 -7.18 -8.65 -26.11
CA LYS A 24 -7.51 -7.21 -26.02
C LYS A 24 -7.03 -6.56 -24.72
N LEU A 25 -7.10 -7.28 -23.59
CA LEU A 25 -6.61 -6.76 -22.32
C LEU A 25 -5.08 -6.64 -22.31
N GLU A 26 -4.37 -7.57 -22.94
CA GLU A 26 -2.93 -7.46 -23.14
C GLU A 26 -2.58 -6.27 -24.06
N ASP A 27 -3.31 -6.05 -25.15
CA ASP A 27 -3.11 -4.87 -26.01
C ASP A 27 -3.30 -3.56 -25.23
N VAL A 28 -4.37 -3.46 -24.41
CA VAL A 28 -4.60 -2.30 -23.54
C VAL A 28 -3.46 -2.13 -22.54
N ARG A 29 -2.96 -3.23 -21.96
CA ARG A 29 -1.83 -3.20 -21.03
C ARG A 29 -0.57 -2.64 -21.67
N GLU A 30 -0.25 -3.06 -22.90
CA GLU A 30 0.90 -2.52 -23.62
C GLU A 30 0.73 -1.03 -23.95
N VAL A 31 -0.47 -0.59 -24.33
CA VAL A 31 -0.75 0.85 -24.53
C VAL A 31 -0.58 1.65 -23.24
N VAL A 32 -1.08 1.14 -22.11
CA VAL A 32 -0.90 1.78 -20.80
C VAL A 32 0.59 1.82 -20.43
N TRP A 33 1.33 0.73 -20.68
CA TRP A 33 2.77 0.68 -20.47
C TRP A 33 3.50 1.76 -21.27
N ASP A 34 3.25 1.87 -22.57
CA ASP A 34 3.91 2.87 -23.42
C ASP A 34 3.65 4.32 -22.96
N ILE A 35 2.47 4.58 -22.39
CA ILE A 35 2.12 5.88 -21.83
C ILE A 35 2.85 6.14 -20.49
N LEU A 36 2.94 5.12 -19.62
CA LEU A 36 3.44 5.26 -18.26
C LEU A 36 4.96 5.11 -18.14
N GLN A 37 5.59 4.26 -18.95
CA GLN A 37 7.01 3.91 -18.86
C GLN A 37 7.93 5.15 -18.87
N PRO A 38 7.74 6.15 -19.74
CA PRO A 38 8.61 7.34 -19.77
C PRO A 38 8.53 8.17 -18.48
N ARG A 39 7.39 8.12 -17.77
CA ARG A 39 7.12 8.87 -16.53
C ARG A 39 7.63 8.11 -15.30
N LEU A 40 7.40 6.80 -15.28
CA LEU A 40 7.76 5.91 -14.19
C LEU A 40 9.25 5.58 -14.15
N LYS A 41 9.96 5.71 -15.29
CA LYS A 41 11.37 5.33 -15.46
C LYS A 41 11.64 3.87 -15.08
N CYS A 42 10.64 3.01 -15.25
CA CYS A 42 10.73 1.59 -15.02
C CYS A 42 11.18 0.86 -16.30
N GLU A 43 11.66 -0.37 -16.13
CA GLU A 43 12.05 -1.25 -17.22
C GLU A 43 11.27 -2.57 -17.15
N LYS A 44 10.78 -3.05 -18.30
CA LYS A 44 10.01 -4.30 -18.37
C LYS A 44 10.89 -5.47 -17.93
N GLY A 45 10.41 -6.25 -16.97
CA GLY A 45 11.15 -7.40 -16.41
C GLY A 45 12.21 -7.04 -15.36
N LYS A 46 12.34 -5.77 -14.97
CA LYS A 46 13.10 -5.38 -13.76
C LYS A 46 12.13 -5.07 -12.63
N ASN A 47 12.46 -5.56 -11.44
CA ASN A 47 11.68 -5.28 -10.24
C ASN A 47 11.90 -3.83 -9.82
N ASP A 48 10.83 -3.04 -9.84
CA ASP A 48 10.77 -1.71 -9.26
C ASP A 48 9.85 -1.70 -8.04
N SER A 49 10.13 -0.82 -7.07
CA SER A 49 9.29 -0.70 -5.88
C SER A 49 8.14 0.30 -6.13
N PRO A 50 6.90 -0.02 -5.69
CA PRO A 50 5.78 0.92 -5.74
C PRO A 50 6.05 2.20 -4.94
N VAL A 51 6.99 2.18 -3.99
CA VAL A 51 7.44 3.35 -3.24
C VAL A 51 8.07 4.42 -4.14
N PHE A 52 8.62 4.04 -5.30
CA PHE A 52 9.10 4.97 -6.32
C PHE A 52 8.03 5.29 -7.37
N ALA A 53 7.32 4.26 -7.85
CA ALA A 53 6.35 4.43 -8.94
C ALA A 53 5.13 5.26 -8.52
N LEU A 54 4.54 5.00 -7.35
CA LEU A 54 3.33 5.72 -6.89
C LEU A 54 3.55 7.23 -6.74
N PRO A 55 4.62 7.71 -6.07
CA PRO A 55 4.87 9.15 -6.01
C PRO A 55 5.14 9.79 -7.38
N LEU A 56 5.67 9.05 -8.36
CA LEU A 56 5.84 9.56 -9.73
C LEU A 56 4.48 9.71 -10.41
N LEU A 57 3.62 8.69 -10.37
CA LEU A 57 2.26 8.74 -10.94
C LEU A 57 1.43 9.88 -10.34
N ILE A 58 1.46 10.03 -9.02
CA ILE A 58 0.68 11.06 -8.31
C ILE A 58 1.13 12.48 -8.69
N ARG A 59 2.39 12.65 -9.09
CA ARG A 59 2.92 13.97 -9.49
C ARG A 59 2.54 14.37 -10.92
N GLU A 60 2.00 13.46 -11.72
CA GLU A 60 1.59 13.73 -13.10
C GLU A 60 0.34 14.62 -13.19
N SER A 61 -0.42 14.76 -12.11
CA SER A 61 -1.61 15.62 -12.04
C SER A 61 -1.62 16.40 -10.72
N ALA A 62 -1.97 17.68 -10.79
CA ALA A 62 -2.09 18.53 -9.61
C ALA A 62 -3.24 18.07 -8.71
N GLU A 63 -4.30 17.54 -9.32
CA GLU A 63 -5.48 16.96 -8.66
C GLU A 63 -5.10 15.70 -7.88
N LEU A 64 -4.36 14.77 -8.49
CA LEU A 64 -3.82 13.59 -7.80
C LEU A 64 -2.90 14.01 -6.65
N LYS A 65 -1.95 14.92 -6.91
CA LYS A 65 -1.05 15.41 -5.86
C LYS A 65 -1.81 16.02 -4.69
N HIS A 66 -2.90 16.73 -4.96
CA HIS A 66 -3.77 17.25 -3.92
C HIS A 66 -4.45 16.12 -3.15
N MET A 67 -5.15 15.19 -3.81
CA MET A 67 -5.90 14.11 -3.15
C MET A 67 -5.06 13.22 -2.24
N PHE A 68 -3.78 12.99 -2.59
CA PHE A 68 -2.88 12.10 -1.84
C PHE A 68 -1.96 12.83 -0.85
N SER A 69 -2.01 14.16 -0.74
CA SER A 69 -1.01 14.93 0.03
C SER A 69 -1.21 14.78 1.54
N ILE A 70 -0.12 14.49 2.25
CA ILE A 70 -0.01 14.59 3.71
C ILE A 70 1.01 15.69 4.05
N GLU A 71 0.57 16.70 4.79
CA GLU A 71 1.44 17.73 5.39
C GLU A 71 1.71 17.38 6.85
N TYR A 72 2.98 17.29 7.24
CA TYR A 72 3.37 16.82 8.56
C TYR A 72 4.72 17.38 9.00
N SER A 73 5.05 17.18 10.28
CA SER A 73 6.38 17.43 10.82
C SER A 73 6.92 16.19 11.51
N LEU A 74 8.21 15.93 11.35
CA LEU A 74 8.94 14.96 12.13
C LEU A 74 9.59 15.69 13.30
N VAL A 75 9.21 15.34 14.52
CA VAL A 75 9.68 15.95 15.77
C VAL A 75 10.52 14.93 16.53
N PHE A 76 11.77 15.32 16.83
CA PHE A 76 12.74 14.49 17.51
C PHE A 76 13.22 15.14 18.81
N HIS A 77 13.31 14.34 19.86
CA HIS A 77 13.99 14.71 21.10
C HIS A 77 14.77 13.50 21.62
N CYS A 78 16.08 13.66 21.81
CA CYS A 78 16.91 12.63 22.39
C CYS A 78 16.88 12.69 23.92
N ALA A 79 16.44 11.60 24.55
CA ALA A 79 16.40 11.49 26.01
C ALA A 79 17.80 11.43 26.66
N LYS A 80 18.86 11.11 25.90
CA LYS A 80 20.24 10.97 26.43
C LYS A 80 21.07 12.25 26.36
N CYS A 81 21.01 12.98 25.25
CA CYS A 81 21.86 14.16 25.02
C CYS A 81 21.08 15.47 24.78
N ASP A 82 19.75 15.43 24.96
CA ASP A 82 18.82 16.56 24.77
C ASP A 82 18.85 17.20 23.37
N TYR A 83 19.46 16.54 22.37
CA TYR A 83 19.39 16.98 20.99
C TYR A 83 17.94 16.99 20.49
N ARG A 84 17.54 18.09 19.85
CA ARG A 84 16.19 18.29 19.29
C ARG A 84 16.27 18.63 17.81
N GLN A 85 15.30 18.18 17.06
CA GLN A 85 15.14 18.51 15.65
C GLN A 85 13.66 18.50 15.29
N GLU A 86 13.27 19.42 14.41
CA GLU A 86 11.95 19.39 13.77
C GLU A 86 12.10 19.69 12.28
N ASN A 87 11.49 18.86 11.44
CA ASN A 87 11.49 19.04 9.99
C ASN A 87 10.06 18.93 9.45
N LYS A 88 9.68 19.87 8.58
CA LYS A 88 8.36 19.90 7.93
C LYS A 88 8.42 19.27 6.55
N PHE A 89 7.37 18.55 6.18
CA PHE A 89 7.26 17.84 4.92
C PHE A 89 5.84 17.93 4.35
N GLN A 90 5.77 17.82 3.03
CA GLN A 90 4.54 17.54 2.29
C GLN A 90 4.84 16.40 1.32
N LYS A 91 4.22 15.23 1.52
CA LYS A 91 4.47 14.04 0.71
C LYS A 91 3.20 13.23 0.49
N ALA A 92 3.14 12.51 -0.62
CA ALA A 92 2.07 11.56 -0.91
C ALA A 92 2.25 10.21 -0.22
N LEU A 93 3.50 9.80 0.01
CA LEU A 93 3.84 8.52 0.63
C LEU A 93 5.00 8.71 1.63
N PRO A 94 4.74 9.24 2.83
CA PRO A 94 5.70 9.22 3.92
C PRO A 94 6.13 7.78 4.25
N SER A 95 7.39 7.62 4.66
CA SER A 95 7.96 6.31 5.03
C SER A 95 8.29 6.26 6.51
N LEU A 96 7.85 5.20 7.17
CA LEU A 96 8.10 4.89 8.58
C LEU A 96 9.00 3.65 8.66
N PRO A 97 10.29 3.81 9.03
CA PRO A 97 11.25 2.71 8.98
C PRO A 97 10.98 1.57 9.95
N ASN A 98 10.74 1.91 11.23
CA ASN A 98 10.56 0.96 12.32
C ASN A 98 9.55 1.55 13.29
N VAL A 99 8.31 1.09 13.26
CA VAL A 99 7.23 1.63 14.09
C VAL A 99 7.20 0.95 15.47
N PRO A 100 6.78 1.65 16.54
CA PRO A 100 6.67 1.03 17.86
C PRO A 100 5.53 0.00 17.91
N ALA A 101 5.56 -0.90 18.91
CA ALA A 101 4.56 -1.98 19.04
C ALA A 101 3.11 -1.48 19.19
N ASP A 102 2.93 -0.27 19.74
CA ASP A 102 1.67 0.43 19.94
C ASP A 102 1.35 1.43 18.81
N PHE A 103 1.93 1.25 17.62
CA PHE A 103 1.71 2.14 16.48
C PHE A 103 0.22 2.42 16.22
N SER A 104 -0.10 3.70 16.02
CA SER A 104 -1.43 4.16 15.65
C SER A 104 -1.32 5.44 14.82
N MET A 105 -2.24 5.63 13.89
CA MET A 105 -2.38 6.87 13.11
C MET A 105 -2.80 8.09 13.96
N LYS A 106 -3.29 7.89 15.18
CA LYS A 106 -3.58 8.99 16.12
C LYS A 106 -2.32 9.68 16.65
N ALA A 107 -1.22 8.94 16.74
CA ALA A 107 0.08 9.44 17.20
C ALA A 107 1.22 8.71 16.47
N PRO A 108 1.33 8.87 15.14
CA PRO A 108 2.24 8.08 14.34
C PRO A 108 3.68 8.42 14.72
N ALA A 109 4.52 7.40 14.84
CA ALA A 109 5.91 7.54 15.23
C ALA A 109 6.74 6.39 14.71
N PHE A 110 8.06 6.58 14.71
CA PHE A 110 9.02 5.51 14.44
C PHE A 110 10.24 5.63 15.34
N ILE A 111 10.94 4.52 15.52
CA ILE A 111 12.11 4.37 16.36
C ILE A 111 13.37 4.46 15.52
N ARG A 112 14.37 5.17 16.03
CA ARG A 112 15.66 5.36 15.38
C ARG A 112 16.77 5.63 16.39
N ASN A 113 18.00 5.67 15.90
CA ASN A 113 19.12 6.17 16.68
C ASN A 113 19.16 7.71 16.68
N CYS A 114 19.71 8.29 17.75
CA CYS A 114 19.97 9.72 17.85
C CYS A 114 20.95 10.18 16.76
N PHE A 115 20.62 11.29 16.09
CA PHE A 115 21.49 11.91 15.08
C PHE A 115 22.84 12.42 15.59
N ARG A 116 22.97 12.63 16.91
CA ARG A 116 24.17 13.23 17.53
C ARG A 116 24.97 12.25 18.36
N CYS A 117 24.33 11.54 19.30
CA CYS A 117 25.02 10.64 20.23
C CYS A 117 24.80 9.16 19.94
N GLU A 118 24.10 8.84 18.85
CA GLU A 118 23.81 7.49 18.37
C GLU A 118 23.06 6.58 19.36
N ALA A 119 22.57 7.11 20.49
CA ALA A 119 21.74 6.37 21.42
C ALA A 119 20.56 5.71 20.67
N PRO A 120 20.33 4.40 20.84
CA PRO A 120 19.25 3.69 20.16
C PRO A 120 17.90 3.97 20.82
N GLY A 121 16.82 3.49 20.20
CA GLY A 121 15.49 3.48 20.82
C GLY A 121 14.84 4.86 20.94
N GLN A 122 15.30 5.85 20.17
CA GLN A 122 14.76 7.21 20.24
C GLN A 122 13.53 7.33 19.36
N LYS A 123 12.46 7.91 19.91
CA LYS A 123 11.19 8.12 19.20
C LYS A 123 11.29 9.37 18.32
N MET A 124 10.90 9.22 17.06
CA MET A 124 10.60 10.31 16.13
C MET A 124 9.08 10.36 15.95
N GLU A 125 8.46 11.44 16.37
CA GLU A 125 7.02 11.64 16.23
C GLU A 125 6.68 12.28 14.90
N MET A 126 5.63 11.80 14.24
CA MET A 126 5.06 12.41 13.05
C MET A 126 3.80 13.17 13.46
N LYS A 127 3.86 14.50 13.45
CA LYS A 127 2.72 15.38 13.68
C LYS A 127 2.06 15.70 12.35
N ILE A 128 0.90 15.12 12.08
CA ILE A 128 0.10 15.40 10.88
C ILE A 128 -0.63 16.73 11.08
N HIS A 129 -0.45 17.65 10.14
CA HIS A 129 -1.08 18.98 10.16
C HIS A 129 -2.24 19.09 9.19
N ARG A 130 -2.15 18.38 8.06
CA ARG A 130 -3.22 18.30 7.06
C ARG A 130 -3.11 16.97 6.34
N MET A 131 -4.26 16.37 6.09
CA MET A 131 -4.40 15.15 5.33
C MET A 131 -5.61 15.29 4.42
N GLN A 132 -5.47 14.81 3.19
CA GLN A 132 -6.48 14.95 2.15
C GLN A 132 -7.35 13.68 2.12
N ASP A 133 -8.17 13.50 1.09
CA ASP A 133 -9.15 12.40 1.06
C ASP A 133 -8.50 11.01 1.04
N ILE A 134 -7.26 10.91 0.52
CA ILE A 134 -6.51 9.66 0.46
C ILE A 134 -5.19 9.82 1.21
N ALA A 135 -4.95 8.93 2.17
CA ALA A 135 -3.71 8.87 2.92
C ALA A 135 -2.97 7.56 2.61
N MET A 136 -1.65 7.64 2.45
CA MET A 136 -0.82 6.44 2.34
C MET A 136 0.42 6.56 3.22
N LEU A 137 0.82 5.44 3.83
CA LEU A 137 2.09 5.32 4.53
C LEU A 137 2.82 4.07 4.05
N HIS A 138 4.14 4.21 3.87
CA HIS A 138 5.05 3.11 3.61
C HIS A 138 5.73 2.66 4.92
N PHE A 139 5.67 1.36 5.21
CA PHE A 139 6.25 0.72 6.38
C PHE A 139 7.43 -0.16 5.96
N LEU A 140 8.65 0.30 6.21
CA LEU A 140 9.85 -0.38 5.69
C LEU A 140 10.07 -1.76 6.32
N GLN A 141 9.77 -1.89 7.61
CA GLN A 141 9.89 -3.15 8.38
C GLN A 141 8.52 -3.78 8.67
N GLY A 142 7.47 -3.32 7.98
CA GLY A 142 6.10 -3.71 8.24
C GLY A 142 5.49 -3.11 9.50
N LEU A 143 4.34 -3.66 9.88
CA LEU A 143 3.59 -3.32 11.09
C LEU A 143 3.92 -4.31 12.21
N PRO A 144 3.75 -3.93 13.48
CA PRO A 144 3.99 -4.83 14.62
C PRO A 144 2.85 -5.85 14.82
N LYS A 145 1.65 -5.49 14.38
CA LYS A 145 0.43 -6.31 14.42
C LYS A 145 -0.51 -5.83 13.30
N VAL A 146 -1.37 -6.73 12.83
CA VAL A 146 -2.36 -6.40 11.79
C VAL A 146 -3.74 -6.83 12.25
N VAL A 147 -4.57 -5.84 12.55
CA VAL A 147 -6.02 -5.96 12.66
C VAL A 147 -6.56 -4.80 11.85
N TYR A 148 -7.05 -5.05 10.63
CA TYR A 148 -7.35 -3.99 9.66
C TYR A 148 -8.36 -2.96 10.20
N ASP A 149 -9.35 -3.40 10.96
CA ASP A 149 -10.33 -2.50 11.61
C ASP A 149 -9.70 -1.60 12.67
N GLU A 150 -8.60 -2.02 13.31
CA GLU A 150 -7.87 -1.19 14.29
C GLU A 150 -6.94 -0.16 13.62
N LEU A 151 -6.71 -0.29 12.30
CA LEU A 151 -5.93 0.69 11.54
C LEU A 151 -6.77 1.89 11.10
N ASP A 152 -8.10 1.77 11.12
CA ASP A 152 -9.01 2.88 10.86
C ASP A 152 -8.86 3.94 11.95
N PHE A 153 -8.97 5.22 11.57
CA PHE A 153 -8.76 6.32 12.51
C PHE A 153 -9.56 7.55 12.15
N GLU A 154 -9.85 8.38 13.15
CA GLU A 154 -10.45 9.69 12.92
C GLU A 154 -9.37 10.78 12.86
N PHE A 155 -9.49 11.67 11.88
CA PHE A 155 -8.70 12.87 11.76
C PHE A 155 -9.60 14.04 11.35
N GLU A 156 -9.54 15.14 12.11
CA GLU A 156 -10.35 16.35 11.88
C GLU A 156 -11.85 16.06 11.68
N GLY A 157 -12.41 15.13 12.47
CA GLY A 157 -13.83 14.78 12.44
C GLY A 157 -14.26 13.88 11.29
N SER A 158 -13.31 13.32 10.54
CA SER A 158 -13.57 12.39 9.45
C SER A 158 -12.93 11.03 9.70
N LEU A 159 -13.64 9.95 9.38
CA LEU A 159 -13.16 8.59 9.51
C LEU A 159 -12.32 8.22 8.28
N TYR A 160 -11.09 7.77 8.50
CA TYR A 160 -10.22 7.22 7.48
C TYR A 160 -10.21 5.71 7.63
N SER A 161 -10.77 5.01 6.64
CA SER A 161 -10.84 3.56 6.63
C SER A 161 -9.83 2.96 5.66
N VAL A 162 -9.20 1.86 6.04
CA VAL A 162 -8.28 1.13 5.15
C VAL A 162 -9.03 0.70 3.90
N THR A 163 -8.57 1.09 2.72
CA THR A 163 -9.13 0.67 1.42
C THR A 163 -8.16 -0.16 0.60
N ALA A 164 -6.86 -0.05 0.85
CA ALA A 164 -5.88 -0.90 0.20
C ALA A 164 -4.65 -1.18 1.07
N VAL A 165 -4.04 -2.33 0.82
CA VAL A 165 -2.76 -2.75 1.41
C VAL A 165 -1.87 -3.27 0.30
N VAL A 166 -0.61 -2.84 0.26
CA VAL A 166 0.42 -3.48 -0.57
C VAL A 166 1.25 -4.37 0.34
N GLN A 167 1.24 -5.66 0.04
CA GLN A 167 2.09 -6.66 0.65
C GLN A 167 3.41 -6.74 -0.10
N TYR A 168 4.52 -6.88 0.63
CA TYR A 168 5.82 -7.23 0.07
C TYR A 168 6.26 -8.61 0.56
N LYS A 169 6.34 -9.57 -0.35
CA LYS A 169 6.86 -10.92 -0.11
C LYS A 169 8.36 -10.90 -0.39
N ASN A 170 9.16 -11.38 0.57
CA ASN A 170 10.58 -11.66 0.37
C ASN A 170 10.71 -13.15 0.06
N ASN A 171 11.15 -13.52 -1.14
CA ASN A 171 11.25 -14.89 -1.70
C ASN A 171 9.99 -15.46 -2.42
N PRO A 172 9.82 -15.17 -3.72
CA PRO A 172 10.55 -14.16 -4.48
C PRO A 172 10.15 -12.75 -4.05
N ASP A 173 11.01 -11.77 -4.34
CA ASP A 173 10.65 -10.36 -4.18
C ASP A 173 9.44 -10.06 -5.04
N HIS A 174 8.31 -9.81 -4.40
CA HIS A 174 7.03 -9.70 -5.06
C HIS A 174 6.06 -8.79 -4.31
N PHE A 175 5.34 -7.94 -5.03
CA PHE A 175 4.31 -7.08 -4.47
C PHE A 175 2.93 -7.60 -4.81
N VAL A 176 2.08 -7.72 -3.79
CA VAL A 176 0.66 -8.07 -3.97
C VAL A 176 -0.19 -6.91 -3.48
N SER A 177 -1.12 -6.45 -4.31
CA SER A 177 -2.08 -5.43 -3.91
C SER A 177 -3.35 -6.10 -3.39
N TRP A 178 -3.85 -5.62 -2.27
CA TRP A 178 -5.10 -6.06 -1.65
C TRP A 178 -6.04 -4.87 -1.60
N LEU A 179 -7.20 -4.97 -2.24
CA LEU A 179 -8.24 -3.95 -2.18
C LEU A 179 -9.32 -4.38 -1.20
N ARG A 180 -9.77 -3.46 -0.36
CA ARG A 180 -10.84 -3.67 0.61
C ARG A 180 -12.06 -2.88 0.19
N ASN A 181 -13.23 -3.53 0.24
CA ASN A 181 -14.51 -2.86 0.32
C ASN A 181 -14.89 -2.73 1.81
N PRO A 182 -14.78 -1.55 2.44
CA PRO A 182 -15.02 -1.39 3.88
C PRO A 182 -16.48 -1.70 4.26
N GLN A 183 -17.45 -1.38 3.40
CA GLN A 183 -18.88 -1.55 3.70
C GLN A 183 -19.29 -3.02 3.89
N GLY A 184 -18.66 -3.93 3.14
CA GLY A 184 -18.93 -5.37 3.21
C GLY A 184 -17.81 -6.19 3.86
N ASN A 185 -16.74 -5.54 4.33
CA ASN A 185 -15.48 -6.16 4.75
C ASN A 185 -14.96 -7.22 3.77
N GLN A 186 -15.07 -6.92 2.48
CA GLN A 186 -14.66 -7.83 1.42
C GLN A 186 -13.28 -7.44 0.93
N TRP A 187 -12.49 -8.43 0.52
CA TRP A 187 -11.12 -8.22 0.08
C TRP A 187 -10.88 -8.86 -1.27
N MET A 188 -10.13 -8.18 -2.12
CA MET A 188 -9.72 -8.68 -3.43
C MET A 188 -8.20 -8.72 -3.50
N GLU A 189 -7.67 -9.91 -3.79
CA GLU A 189 -6.24 -10.10 -4.07
C GLU A 189 -5.95 -9.74 -5.53
N CYS A 190 -4.96 -8.89 -5.74
CA CYS A 190 -4.40 -8.57 -7.04
C CYS A 190 -2.93 -9.01 -7.05
N ASP A 191 -2.70 -10.27 -7.40
CA ASP A 191 -1.39 -10.93 -7.50
C ASP A 191 -1.16 -11.32 -8.97
N ASP A 192 -0.24 -10.62 -9.65
CA ASP A 192 0.04 -10.81 -11.09
C ASP A 192 0.74 -12.15 -11.40
N LEU A 193 1.21 -12.88 -10.38
CA LEU A 193 1.71 -14.25 -10.50
C LEU A 193 0.59 -15.30 -10.38
N LYS A 194 -0.64 -14.90 -10.09
CA LYS A 194 -1.82 -15.76 -10.00
C LYS A 194 -2.74 -15.58 -11.21
N SER A 195 -4.05 -15.80 -11.02
CA SER A 195 -5.06 -15.64 -12.05
C SER A 195 -5.25 -14.16 -12.42
N PRO A 196 -5.42 -13.82 -13.71
CA PRO A 196 -5.82 -12.46 -14.11
C PRO A 196 -7.22 -12.09 -13.61
N LEU A 197 -8.03 -13.08 -13.22
CA LEU A 197 -9.35 -12.86 -12.63
C LEU A 197 -9.20 -12.61 -11.13
N CYS A 198 -9.45 -11.38 -10.72
CA CYS A 198 -9.54 -10.97 -9.32
C CYS A 198 -10.99 -11.05 -8.84
N GLN A 199 -11.23 -11.50 -7.62
CA GLN A 199 -12.57 -11.61 -7.02
C GLN A 199 -12.56 -11.13 -5.57
N PHE A 200 -13.69 -10.58 -5.13
CA PHE A 200 -13.88 -10.23 -3.73
C PHE A 200 -14.26 -11.47 -2.90
N GLU A 201 -13.54 -11.64 -1.79
CA GLU A 201 -13.79 -12.67 -0.79
C GLU A 201 -14.27 -12.03 0.52
N ASN A 202 -15.15 -12.73 1.24
CA ASN A 202 -15.70 -12.27 2.53
C ASN A 202 -14.79 -12.66 3.71
N ALA A 203 -13.49 -12.43 3.57
CA ALA A 203 -12.51 -12.68 4.62
C ALA A 203 -11.32 -11.73 4.48
N PRO A 204 -10.77 -11.19 5.60
CA PRO A 204 -9.56 -10.40 5.56
C PRO A 204 -8.35 -11.27 5.20
N PRO A 205 -7.37 -10.73 4.45
CA PRO A 205 -6.20 -11.48 4.06
C PRO A 205 -5.27 -11.72 5.24
N ARG A 206 -4.67 -12.90 5.28
CA ARG A 206 -3.70 -13.31 6.31
C ARG A 206 -2.30 -12.89 5.92
N ILE A 207 -2.07 -11.59 5.88
CA ILE A 207 -0.75 -11.00 5.56
C ILE A 207 0.09 -10.98 6.85
N PRO A 208 1.31 -11.55 6.86
CA PRO A 208 2.22 -11.38 7.98
C PRO A 208 2.50 -9.89 8.24
N PRO A 209 2.48 -9.39 9.49
CA PRO A 209 2.64 -7.97 9.79
C PRO A 209 3.90 -7.33 9.18
N GLU A 210 5.01 -8.05 9.19
CA GLU A 210 6.30 -7.65 8.60
C GLU A 210 6.26 -7.50 7.07
N GLN A 211 5.23 -8.05 6.41
CA GLN A 211 5.03 -7.95 4.97
C GLN A 211 4.06 -6.82 4.58
N ILE A 212 3.45 -6.11 5.53
CA ILE A 212 2.63 -4.93 5.24
C ILE A 212 3.54 -3.80 4.79
N HIS A 213 3.60 -3.54 3.50
CA HIS A 213 4.56 -2.59 2.95
C HIS A 213 3.96 -1.19 2.79
N ILE A 214 2.73 -1.10 2.28
CA ILE A 214 2.00 0.18 2.17
C ILE A 214 0.59 -0.05 2.69
N VAL A 215 0.06 0.91 3.44
CA VAL A 215 -1.36 0.97 3.79
C VAL A 215 -1.94 2.25 3.22
N MET A 216 -3.12 2.14 2.63
CA MET A 216 -3.92 3.23 2.09
C MET A 216 -5.22 3.35 2.87
N TRP A 217 -5.59 4.59 3.19
CA TRP A 217 -6.86 4.94 3.80
C TRP A 217 -7.59 5.95 2.94
N GLU A 218 -8.91 5.84 2.90
CA GLU A 218 -9.82 6.81 2.30
C GLU A 218 -10.82 7.32 3.34
N LYS A 219 -11.21 8.58 3.17
CA LYS A 219 -12.12 9.34 4.03
C LYS A 219 -13.61 8.99 3.82
#